data_AF-A0A1V6C3M4-F1
#
_entry.id   AF-A0A1V6C3M4-F1
#
_cell.length_a   1.000
_cell.length_b   1.000
_cell.length_c   1.000
_cell.angle_alpha   90.00
_cell.angle_beta   90.00
_cell.angle_gamma   90.00
#
_symmetry.space_group_name_H-M   'P 1'
#
loop_
_entity.id
_entity.type
_entity.pdbx_description
1 polymer ?
#
loop_
_entity_poly.entity_id
_entity_poly.type
_entity_poly.pdbx_seq_one_letter_code
_entity_poly.pdbx_strand_id
1 'polypeptide(L)'
;MFPVQAPQPVQFPVQLHLINPQNTIFKGADLLLAADCIAFAAKDFHTRYLKNKLLAIACPKLDSNRDAYVEKLALIMEQTGVETVTILIMEVPYYGGLLEIVKKSP
;
A
#
# COMPACT_ATOMS: atom_id res chain seq x y z
N MET A 1 -5.11 -13.50 29.76
CA MET A 1 -4.71 -12.39 28.86
C MET A 1 -3.54 -12.89 28.04
N PHE A 2 -3.65 -12.97 26.72
CA PHE A 2 -2.56 -13.45 25.87
C PHE A 2 -1.53 -12.33 25.65
N PRO A 3 -0.21 -12.63 25.59
CA PRO A 3 0.79 -11.63 25.24
C PRO A 3 0.65 -11.25 23.76
N VAL A 4 0.05 -10.09 23.49
CA VAL A 4 0.12 -9.48 22.15
C VAL A 4 1.54 -8.98 21.97
N GLN A 5 2.33 -9.71 21.19
CA GLN A 5 3.68 -9.28 20.84
C GLN A 5 3.59 -8.02 19.97
N ALA A 6 4.33 -6.97 20.34
CA ALA A 6 4.27 -5.70 19.63
C ALA A 6 4.66 -5.89 18.15
N PRO A 7 3.86 -5.38 17.19
CA PRO A 7 4.17 -5.51 15.78
C PRO A 7 5.46 -4.76 15.46
N GLN A 8 6.26 -5.29 14.52
CA GLN A 8 7.42 -4.57 14.00
C GLN A 8 6.94 -3.25 13.35
N PRO A 9 7.60 -2.11 13.62
CA PRO A 9 7.17 -0.82 13.11
C PRO A 9 7.35 -0.77 11.59
N VAL A 10 6.25 -0.57 10.87
CA VAL A 10 6.27 -0.14 9.46
C VAL A 10 6.60 1.35 9.43
N GLN A 11 7.35 1.80 8.41
CA GLN A 11 7.65 3.22 8.24
C GLN A 11 6.35 4.04 8.10
N PHE A 12 6.31 5.24 8.68
CA PHE A 12 5.15 6.13 8.63
C PHE A 12 5.53 7.47 7.96
N PRO A 13 4.67 8.04 7.09
CA PRO A 13 3.40 7.51 6.61
C PRO A 13 3.56 6.43 5.52
N VAL A 14 2.61 5.49 5.45
CA VAL A 14 2.54 4.45 4.39
C VAL A 14 1.73 4.87 3.16
N GLN A 15 0.84 5.85 3.30
CA GLN A 15 -0.02 6.31 2.21
C GLN A 15 0.80 7.06 1.16
N LEU A 16 0.73 6.65 -0.11
CA LEU A 16 1.51 7.23 -1.21
C LEU A 16 1.22 8.72 -1.37
N HIS A 17 0.00 9.16 -1.11
CA HIS A 17 -0.36 10.58 -1.02
C HIS A 17 0.53 11.37 -0.05
N LEU A 18 0.87 10.79 1.11
CA LEU A 18 1.64 11.41 2.20
C LEU A 18 3.15 11.10 2.17
N ILE A 19 3.59 10.08 1.41
CA ILE A 19 5.02 9.77 1.26
C ILE A 19 5.77 10.95 0.61
N ASN A 20 6.88 11.35 1.21
CA ASN A 20 7.85 12.25 0.60
C ASN A 20 8.77 11.43 -0.34
N PRO A 21 8.82 11.72 -1.65
CA PRO A 21 9.65 10.96 -2.59
C PRO A 21 11.16 11.05 -2.31
N GLN A 22 11.62 12.13 -1.68
CA GLN A 22 13.02 12.36 -1.33
C GLN A 22 13.45 11.69 -0.01
N ASN A 23 12.59 10.88 0.63
CA ASN A 23 12.93 10.26 1.90
C ASN A 23 14.01 9.17 1.72
N THR A 24 15.15 9.35 2.39
CA THR A 24 16.34 8.51 2.21
C THR A 24 16.15 7.04 2.63
N ILE A 25 15.08 6.71 3.37
CA ILE A 25 14.76 5.31 3.70
C ILE A 25 14.53 4.44 2.46
N PHE A 26 14.04 5.00 1.35
CA PHE A 26 13.78 4.24 0.12
C PHE A 26 15.06 3.89 -0.67
N LYS A 27 16.24 4.38 -0.23
CA LYS A 27 17.49 4.20 -0.96
C LYS A 27 17.95 2.75 -0.97
N GLY A 28 17.97 2.12 -2.14
CA GLY A 28 18.26 0.69 -2.28
C GLY A 28 17.23 -0.22 -1.62
N ALA A 29 15.99 0.25 -1.44
CA ALA A 29 14.94 -0.52 -0.78
C ALA A 29 14.14 -1.37 -1.77
N ASP A 30 13.63 -2.51 -1.30
CA ASP A 30 12.48 -3.18 -1.91
C ASP A 30 11.20 -2.41 -1.57
N LEU A 31 10.41 -2.04 -2.59
CA LEU A 31 9.12 -1.37 -2.43
C LEU A 31 7.97 -2.36 -2.64
N LEU A 32 7.09 -2.49 -1.65
CA LEU A 32 5.77 -3.07 -1.79
C LEU A 32 4.76 -1.94 -2.07
N LEU A 33 4.18 -1.94 -3.27
CA LEU A 33 3.02 -1.10 -3.61
C LEU A 33 1.75 -1.94 -3.50
N ALA A 34 0.87 -1.61 -2.57
CA ALA A 34 -0.37 -2.36 -2.30
C ALA A 34 -1.60 -1.44 -2.27
N ALA A 35 -2.76 -1.96 -2.68
CA ALA A 35 -4.03 -1.27 -2.47
C ALA A 35 -4.52 -1.43 -1.01
N ASP A 36 -5.14 -0.38 -0.46
CA ASP A 36 -5.52 -0.23 0.95
C ASP A 36 -6.19 -1.46 1.57
N CYS A 37 -7.21 -2.01 0.89
CA CYS A 37 -7.96 -3.16 1.39
C CYS A 37 -7.12 -4.44 1.53
N ILE A 38 -5.99 -4.55 0.83
CA ILE A 38 -5.16 -5.76 0.78
C ILE A 38 -4.36 -5.93 2.06
N ALA A 39 -3.91 -4.83 2.68
CA ALA A 39 -3.24 -4.89 3.99
C ALA A 39 -4.12 -5.51 5.09
N PHE A 40 -5.46 -5.40 4.94
CA PHE A 40 -6.44 -5.96 5.86
C PHE A 40 -6.99 -7.33 5.40
N ALA A 41 -7.15 -7.55 4.09
CA ALA A 41 -7.76 -8.76 3.54
C ALA A 41 -6.76 -9.90 3.26
N ALA A 42 -5.48 -9.60 3.02
CA ALA A 42 -4.47 -10.62 2.77
C ALA A 42 -3.98 -11.25 4.08
N LYS A 43 -4.29 -12.53 4.30
CA LYS A 43 -3.78 -13.27 5.46
C LYS A 43 -2.25 -13.21 5.51
N ASP A 44 -1.72 -13.03 6.72
CA ASP A 44 -0.28 -12.98 7.02
C ASP A 44 0.48 -11.84 6.28
N PHE A 45 -0.20 -10.73 5.95
CA PHE A 45 0.35 -9.65 5.11
C PHE A 45 1.76 -9.17 5.52
N HIS A 46 1.94 -8.88 6.81
CA HIS A 46 3.21 -8.39 7.36
C HIS A 46 4.36 -9.39 7.20
N THR A 47 4.11 -10.68 7.42
CA THR A 47 5.14 -11.73 7.43
C THR A 47 5.38 -12.33 6.04
N ARG A 48 4.38 -12.28 5.13
CA ARG A 48 4.43 -12.89 3.80
C ARG A 48 4.80 -11.92 2.67
N TYR A 49 4.28 -10.68 2.69
CA TYR A 49 4.45 -9.74 1.57
C TYR A 49 5.33 -8.54 1.94
N LEU A 50 5.13 -7.96 3.13
CA LEU A 50 5.85 -6.77 3.58
C LEU A 50 7.24 -7.05 4.18
N LYS A 51 7.52 -8.29 4.58
CA LYS A 51 8.80 -8.65 5.23
C LYS A 51 10.00 -8.19 4.39
N ASN A 52 10.87 -7.40 5.02
CA ASN A 52 12.06 -6.75 4.44
C ASN A 52 11.79 -5.67 3.37
N LYS A 53 10.55 -5.17 3.25
CA LYS A 53 10.16 -4.15 2.25
C LYS A 53 9.61 -2.89 2.92
N LEU A 54 9.72 -1.78 2.21
CA LEU A 54 8.93 -0.58 2.53
C LEU A 54 7.55 -0.68 1.89
N LEU A 55 6.57 0.04 2.46
CA LEU A 55 5.18 0.02 2.02
C LEU A 55 4.75 1.37 1.46
N ALA A 56 4.30 1.37 0.21
CA ALA A 56 3.42 2.40 -0.33
C ALA A 56 2.00 1.82 -0.45
N ILE A 57 1.02 2.55 0.08
CA ILE A 57 -0.40 2.25 -0.06
C ILE A 57 -1.03 3.24 -1.05
N ALA A 58 -1.81 2.74 -2.02
CA ALA A 58 -2.62 3.56 -2.92
C ALA A 58 -3.77 2.73 -3.51
N CYS A 59 -5.01 3.23 -3.47
CA CYS A 59 -6.16 2.54 -4.04
C CYS A 59 -6.60 3.19 -5.36
N PRO A 60 -6.28 2.63 -6.54
CA PRO A 60 -6.70 3.21 -7.82
C PRO A 60 -8.22 3.28 -8.02
N LYS A 61 -9.03 2.60 -7.20
CA LYS A 61 -10.50 2.64 -7.24
C LYS A 61 -11.11 3.72 -6.33
N LEU A 62 -10.36 4.26 -5.37
CA LEU A 62 -10.83 5.28 -4.41
C LEU A 62 -10.08 6.61 -4.57
N ASP A 63 -8.81 6.57 -4.97
CA ASP A 63 -7.94 7.73 -5.05
C ASP A 63 -8.20 8.53 -6.33
N SER A 64 -8.50 9.82 -6.18
CA SER A 64 -8.86 10.71 -7.30
C SER A 64 -7.64 11.27 -8.04
N ASN A 65 -6.50 11.44 -7.38
CA ASN A 65 -5.31 12.08 -7.94
C ASN A 65 -4.27 11.02 -8.40
N ARG A 66 -4.62 10.27 -9.44
CA ARG A 66 -3.83 9.11 -9.90
C ARG A 66 -2.59 9.51 -10.70
N ASP A 67 -2.60 10.63 -11.40
CA ASP A 67 -1.46 11.07 -12.22
C ASP A 67 -0.29 11.55 -11.35
N ALA A 68 -0.57 12.29 -10.26
CA ALA A 68 0.45 12.67 -9.29
C ALA A 68 1.09 11.47 -8.55
N TYR A 69 0.46 10.29 -8.57
CA TYR A 69 1.11 9.06 -8.10
C TYR A 69 2.11 8.51 -9.12
N VAL A 70 1.86 8.65 -10.43
CA VAL A 70 2.82 8.28 -11.47
C VAL A 70 4.08 9.14 -11.34
N GLU A 71 3.91 10.46 -11.23
CA GLU A 71 5.00 11.41 -10.99
C GLU A 71 5.76 11.10 -9.69
N LYS A 72 5.05 10.88 -8.57
CA LYS A 72 5.70 10.57 -7.29
C LYS A 72 6.44 9.24 -7.31
N LEU A 73 5.89 8.21 -7.95
CA LEU A 73 6.55 6.91 -8.08
C LEU A 73 7.81 6.98 -8.95
N ALA A 74 7.77 7.76 -10.04
CA ALA A 74 8.97 8.05 -10.85
C ALA A 74 10.05 8.74 -10.00
N LEU A 75 9.69 9.81 -9.28
CA LEU A 75 10.63 10.53 -8.39
C LEU A 75 11.24 9.62 -7.32
N ILE A 76 10.45 8.72 -6.70
CA ILE A 76 10.98 7.73 -5.74
C ILE A 76 12.03 6.84 -6.41
N MET A 77 11.72 6.26 -7.57
CA MET A 77 12.62 5.34 -8.26
C MET A 77 13.91 6.04 -8.73
N GLU A 78 13.79 7.21 -9.35
CA GLU A 78 14.92 8.01 -9.86
C GLU A 78 15.85 8.52 -8.74
N GLN A 79 15.28 9.06 -7.66
CA GLN A 79 16.06 9.76 -6.62
C GLN A 79 16.66 8.82 -5.57
N THR A 80 16.08 7.62 -5.40
CA THR A 80 16.48 6.69 -4.34
C THR A 80 17.04 5.37 -4.87
N GLY A 81 16.74 4.97 -6.11
CA GLY A 81 17.22 3.70 -6.66
C GLY A 81 16.60 2.50 -5.92
N VAL A 82 15.27 2.45 -5.86
CA VAL A 82 14.49 1.29 -5.42
C VAL A 82 14.90 0.06 -6.25
N GLU A 83 15.32 -1.02 -5.59
CA GLU A 83 15.87 -2.20 -6.29
C GLU A 83 14.77 -3.06 -6.93
N THR A 84 13.65 -3.28 -6.23
CA THR A 84 12.48 -3.95 -6.80
C THR A 84 11.17 -3.27 -6.41
N VAL A 85 10.19 -3.35 -7.31
CA VAL A 85 8.80 -2.94 -7.05
C VAL A 85 7.90 -4.16 -7.08
N THR A 86 7.51 -4.64 -5.90
CA THR A 86 6.47 -5.66 -5.74
C THR A 86 5.12 -4.98 -5.77
N ILE A 87 4.31 -5.23 -6.80
CA ILE A 87 2.91 -4.80 -6.83
C ILE A 87 2.05 -5.92 -6.25
N LEU A 88 1.24 -5.61 -5.23
CA LEU A 88 0.23 -6.51 -4.71
C LEU A 88 -1.16 -5.90 -4.96
N ILE A 89 -1.89 -6.52 -5.88
CA ILE A 89 -3.28 -6.19 -6.21
C ILE A 89 -4.20 -7.35 -5.81
N MET A 90 -5.45 -7.02 -5.49
CA MET A 90 -6.51 -7.99 -5.35
C MET A 90 -7.11 -8.23 -6.74
N GLU A 91 -7.21 -9.48 -7.17
CA GLU A 91 -8.14 -9.82 -8.23
C GLU A 91 -9.55 -9.58 -7.68
N VAL A 92 -10.22 -8.56 -8.22
CA VAL A 92 -11.56 -8.15 -7.78
C VAL A 92 -12.59 -8.89 -8.64
N PRO A 93 -13.18 -10.02 -8.19
CA PRO A 93 -14.40 -10.50 -8.80
C PRO A 93 -15.45 -9.39 -8.68
N TYR A 94 -16.34 -9.28 -9.66
CA TYR A 94 -17.34 -8.22 -9.68
C TYR A 94 -18.34 -8.39 -8.53
N TYR A 95 -18.01 -7.77 -7.38
CA TYR A 95 -18.97 -7.41 -6.36
C TYR A 95 -19.92 -6.41 -7.02
N GLY A 96 -20.96 -6.90 -7.70
CA GLY A 96 -22.01 -6.06 -8.26
C GLY A 96 -22.69 -5.39 -7.10
N GLY A 97 -22.23 -4.18 -6.77
CA GLY A 97 -22.31 -3.67 -5.41
C GLY A 97 -20.97 -3.27 -4.77
N LEU A 98 -20.71 -3.53 -3.47
CA LEU A 98 -21.56 -4.21 -2.47
C LEU A 98 -23.03 -3.75 -2.57
N LEU A 99 -23.93 -4.73 -2.48
CA LEU A 99 -24.91 -5.08 -3.52
C LEU A 99 -25.46 -3.98 -4.49
N GLU A 100 -26.02 -2.81 -4.18
CA GLU A 100 -26.68 -2.28 -3.01
C GLU A 100 -25.81 -2.05 -1.76
N ILE A 101 -25.56 -0.76 -1.44
CA ILE A 101 -24.88 -0.33 -0.20
C ILE A 101 -25.83 0.37 0.82
N VAL A 102 -26.94 -0.22 1.30
CA VAL A 102 -27.60 -1.50 0.96
C VAL A 102 -29.10 -1.33 0.81
N LYS A 103 -29.51 -0.84 -0.37
CA LYS A 103 -30.82 -0.24 -0.72
C LYS A 103 -31.18 1.03 0.06
N LYS A 104 -30.47 1.29 1.15
CA LYS A 104 -30.73 2.26 2.21
C LYS A 104 -29.48 2.44 3.07
N SER A 105 -29.39 3.57 3.77
CA SER A 105 -28.66 3.78 5.03
C SER A 105 -28.99 5.18 5.60
N PRO A 106 -30.15 5.38 6.25
CA PRO A 106 -31.31 4.49 6.39
C PRO A 106 -32.25 4.47 5.16
#